data_AF-A0A4S8PZ50-F1
#
_entry.id   AF-A0A4S8PZ50-F1
#
_cell.length_a   1.000
_cell.length_b   1.000
_cell.length_c   1.000
_cell.angle_alpha   90.00
_cell.angle_beta   90.00
_cell.angle_gamma   90.00
#
_symmetry.space_group_name_H-M   'P 1'
#
loop_
_entity.id
_entity.type
_entity.pdbx_description
1 polymer ?
#
loop_
_entity_poly.entity_id
_entity_poly.type
_entity_poly.pdbx_seq_one_letter_code
_entity_poly.pdbx_strand_id
1 'polypeptide(L)' 'MTFELFGKTYTAADFADASAQFSEARDASGRGSSTMPLPAIMQDGKVVGHFSYNGRIWAEPSRLHFGPNWPQPIYDNRPH' A
#
# COMPACT_ATOMS: atom_id res chain seq x y z
N MET A 1 2.36 -11.54 4.07
CA MET A 1 2.79 -10.59 3.01
C MET A 1 3.89 -9.68 3.57
N THR A 2 4.77 -9.14 2.73
CA THR A 2 5.87 -8.26 3.17
C THR A 2 5.97 -7.02 2.30
N PHE A 3 6.48 -5.93 2.86
CA PHE A 3 6.77 -4.70 2.10
C PHE A 3 7.97 -3.99 2.72
N GLU A 4 8.72 -3.23 1.92
CA GLU A 4 9.87 -2.47 2.41
C GLU A 4 9.55 -0.99 2.49
N LEU A 5 9.71 -0.38 3.65
CA LEU A 5 9.46 1.04 3.84
C LEU A 5 10.58 1.67 4.67
N PHE A 6 11.13 2.79 4.19
CA PHE A 6 12.27 3.47 4.81
C PHE A 6 13.49 2.57 5.08
N GLY A 7 13.74 1.60 4.19
CA GLY A 7 14.83 0.63 4.36
C GLY A 7 14.58 -0.43 5.44
N LYS A 8 13.35 -0.52 5.96
CA LYS A 8 12.92 -1.57 6.88
C LYS A 8 11.90 -2.49 6.20
N THR A 9 12.07 -3.79 6.35
CA THR A 9 11.08 -4.78 5.91
C THR A 9 10.01 -4.96 6.97
N TYR A 10 8.75 -4.81 6.58
CA TYR A 10 7.58 -5.07 7.40
C TYR A 10 6.93 -6.37 6.94
N THR A 11 6.46 -7.16 7.90
CA THR A 11 5.68 -8.37 7.64
C THR A 11 4.28 -8.14 8.15
N ALA A 12 3.30 -8.34 7.27
CA ALA A 12 1.89 -8.19 7.59
C ALA A 12 1.15 -9.51 7.40
N ALA A 13 0.17 -9.76 8.26
CA ALA A 13 -0.69 -10.94 8.18
C ALA A 13 -1.68 -10.82 7.01
N ASP A 14 -2.27 -9.63 6.85
CA ASP A 14 -3.31 -9.31 5.88
C ASP A 14 -3.17 -7.85 5.38
N PHE A 15 -4.03 -7.46 4.43
CA PHE A 15 -3.98 -6.13 3.82
C PHE A 15 -4.37 -5.01 4.80
N ALA A 16 -5.22 -5.28 5.80
CA ALA A 16 -5.59 -4.30 6.80
C ALA A 16 -4.41 -4.01 7.73
N ASP A 17 -3.74 -5.06 8.19
CA ASP A 17 -2.51 -4.95 8.97
C ASP A 17 -1.40 -4.24 8.19
N ALA A 18 -1.21 -4.58 6.91
CA ALA A 18 -0.25 -3.91 6.03
C ALA A 18 -0.54 -2.41 5.87
N SER A 19 -1.81 -2.04 5.69
CA SER A 19 -2.25 -0.65 5.58
C SER A 19 -2.08 0.13 6.89
N ALA A 20 -2.36 -0.51 8.03
CA ALA A 20 -2.18 0.07 9.36
C ALA A 20 -0.69 0.35 9.61
N GLN A 21 0.18 -0.65 9.41
CA GLN A 21 1.63 -0.50 9.57
C GLN A 21 2.20 0.57 8.63
N PHE A 22 1.76 0.62 7.37
CA PHE A 22 2.17 1.68 6.44
C PHE A 22 1.71 3.06 6.90
N SER A 23 0.46 3.19 7.34
CA SER A 23 -0.12 4.47 7.77
C SER A 23 0.53 4.99 9.05
N GLU A 24 0.83 4.11 10.00
CA GLU A 24 1.55 4.44 11.23
C GLU A 24 2.99 4.86 10.93
N ALA A 25 3.71 4.09 10.10
CA ALA A 25 5.08 4.43 9.70
C ALA A 25 5.15 5.75 8.91
N ARG A 26 4.14 6.01 8.07
CA ARG A 26 3.96 7.29 7.36
C ARG A 26 3.80 8.43 8.36
N ASP A 27 2.85 8.31 9.29
CA ASP A 27 2.53 9.34 10.29
C ASP A 27 3.74 9.64 11.18
N ALA A 28 4.39 8.59 11.70
CA ALA A 28 5.59 8.68 12.50
C ALA A 28 6.79 9.32 11.76
N SER A 29 6.85 9.19 10.43
CA SER A 29 7.92 9.80 9.64
C SER A 29 7.80 11.32 9.52
N GLY A 30 6.61 11.89 9.74
CA GLY A 30 6.32 13.32 9.53
C GLY A 30 6.55 13.80 8.09
N ARG A 31 6.77 12.89 7.12
CA ARG A 31 7.03 13.22 5.72
C ARG A 31 5.71 13.52 5.00
N GLY A 32 5.65 14.69 4.36
CA GLY A 32 4.54 15.04 3.48
C GLY A 32 4.39 14.03 2.33
N SER A 33 3.17 13.91 1.80
CA SER A 33 2.80 12.92 0.78
C SER A 33 3.71 12.90 -0.46
N SER A 34 4.45 13.97 -0.75
CA SER A 34 5.34 14.10 -1.92
C SER A 34 6.68 13.38 -1.77
N THR A 35 7.11 13.04 -0.55
CA THR A 35 8.39 12.35 -0.28
C THR A 35 8.22 10.95 0.27
N MET A 36 6.97 10.46 0.32
CA MET A 36 6.63 9.16 0.84
C MET A 36 6.93 8.07 -0.20
N PRO A 37 7.82 7.11 0.08
CA PRO A 37 7.97 5.95 -0.77
C PRO A 37 6.68 5.12 -0.75
N LEU A 38 6.26 4.67 -1.93
CA LEU A 38 5.08 3.82 -2.11
C LEU A 38 5.56 2.41 -2.44
N PRO A 39 5.71 1.54 -1.42
CA PRO A 39 6.30 0.24 -1.67
C PRO A 39 5.32 -0.73 -2.32
N ALA A 40 5.89 -1.75 -2.95
CA ALA A 40 5.17 -2.89 -3.43
C ALA A 40 4.97 -3.91 -2.29
N ILE A 41 3.82 -4.57 -2.29
CA ILE A 41 3.50 -5.67 -1.39
C ILE A 41 3.92 -6.97 -2.10
N MET A 42 4.78 -7.70 -1.43
CA MET A 42 5.26 -9.00 -1.84
C MET A 42 4.49 -10.09 -1.09
N GLN A 43 4.06 -11.12 -1.80
CA GLN A 43 3.46 -12.31 -1.24
C GLN A 43 3.95 -13.51 -2.05
N ASP A 44 4.46 -14.55 -1.38
CA ASP A 44 5.01 -15.75 -2.03
C ASP A 44 6.05 -15.43 -3.14
N GLY A 45 6.88 -14.41 -2.91
CA GLY A 45 7.91 -13.96 -3.86
C GLY A 45 7.38 -13.19 -5.09
N LYS A 46 6.07 -12.86 -5.13
CA LYS A 46 5.44 -12.10 -6.21
C LYS A 46 4.91 -10.76 -5.69
N VAL A 47 4.97 -9.74 -6.54
CA VAL A 47 4.27 -8.48 -6.26
C VAL A 47 2.77 -8.72 -6.43
N VAL A 48 2.00 -8.52 -5.35
CA VAL A 48 0.54 -8.65 -5.35
C VAL A 48 -0.16 -7.29 -5.44
N GLY A 49 0.54 -6.21 -5.09
CA GLY A 49 -0.01 -4.87 -5.15
C GLY A 49 0.96 -3.81 -4.65
N HIS A 50 0.47 -2.59 -4.52
CA HIS A 50 1.25 -1.46 -4.01
C HIS A 50 0.38 -0.53 -3.15
N PHE A 51 1.02 0.22 -2.26
CA PHE A 51 0.35 1.21 -1.44
C PHE A 51 0.11 2.50 -2.20
N SER A 52 -1.02 3.13 -1.89
CA SER A 52 -1.29 4.53 -2.18
C SER A 52 -1.03 5.38 -0.93
N TYR A 53 -0.74 6.67 -1.13
CA TYR A 53 -0.45 7.61 -0.05
C TYR A 53 -1.54 7.67 1.03
N ASN A 54 -2.80 7.39 0.70
CA ASN A 54 -3.92 7.33 1.64
C ASN A 54 -4.00 6.04 2.47
N GLY A 55 -3.10 5.08 2.28
CA GLY A 55 -3.16 3.76 2.91
C GLY A 55 -4.01 2.72 2.15
N ARG A 56 -4.56 3.08 0.99
CA ARG A 56 -5.23 2.12 0.09
C ARG A 56 -4.22 1.19 -0.58
N ILE A 57 -4.64 -0.02 -0.90
CA ILE A 57 -3.82 -1.01 -1.59
C ILE A 57 -4.46 -1.36 -2.94
N TRP A 58 -3.64 -1.36 -3.98
CA TRP A 58 -4.08 -1.57 -5.36
C TRP A 58 -3.37 -2.78 -5.96
N ALA A 59 -4.10 -3.60 -6.72
CA ALA A 59 -3.56 -4.81 -7.35
C ALA A 59 -2.53 -4.47 -8.43
N GLU A 60 -1.50 -5.30 -8.55
CA GLU A 60 -0.60 -5.27 -9.71
C GLU A 60 -1.03 -6.29 -10.79
N PRO A 61 -0.91 -5.96 -12.10
CA PRO A 61 -0.53 -4.66 -12.63
C PRO A 61 -1.66 -3.63 -12.45
N SER A 62 -1.36 -2.52 -11.77
CA SER A 62 -2.31 -1.40 -11.59
C SER A 62 -2.29 -0.41 -12.73
N ARG A 63 -1.46 -0.70 -13.75
CA ARG A 63 -1.06 0.25 -14.77
C ARG A 63 -2.28 0.64 -15.62
N LEU A 64 -2.91 1.75 -15.24
CA LEU A 64 -3.64 2.64 -16.16
C LEU A 64 -4.99 2.13 -16.69
N HIS A 65 -5.86 1.54 -15.87
CA HIS A 65 -7.29 1.51 -16.23
C HIS A 65 -7.94 2.87 -15.93
N PHE A 66 -7.58 3.87 -16.73
CA PHE A 66 -8.36 5.09 -16.95
C PHE A 66 -9.57 4.75 -17.83
N GLY A 67 -10.49 3.94 -17.30
CA GLY A 67 -11.78 3.63 -17.92
C GLY A 67 -12.92 4.14 -17.02
N PRO A 68 -14.18 4.16 -17.52
CA PRO A 68 -15.34 4.57 -16.72
C PRO A 68 -15.53 3.73 -15.44
N ASN A 69 -14.95 2.53 -15.39
CA ASN A 69 -14.88 1.67 -14.22
C ASN A 69 -13.53 1.86 -13.53
N TRP A 70 -13.48 2.78 -12.56
CA TRP A 70 -12.31 2.95 -11.71
C TRP A 70 -12.01 1.62 -11.00
N PRO A 71 -10.80 1.05 -11.13
CA PRO A 71 -10.46 -0.15 -10.41
C PRO A 71 -10.69 0.11 -8.91
N GLN A 72 -11.36 -0.81 -8.24
CA GLN A 72 -11.49 -0.72 -6.79
C GLN A 72 -10.14 -1.10 -6.18
N PRO A 73 -9.70 -0.44 -5.12
CA PRO A 73 -8.55 -0.91 -4.36
C PRO A 73 -8.86 -2.32 -3.83
N ILE A 74 -7.85 -3.18 -3.73
CA ILE A 74 -7.97 -4.47 -3.05
C ILE A 74 -8.34 -4.24 -1.58
N TYR A 75 -7.85 -3.14 -1.02
CA TYR A 75 -8.16 -2.72 0.34
C TYR A 75 -8.36 -1.21 0.42
N ASP A 76 -9.53 -0.81 0.93
CA ASP A 76 -9.88 0.57 1.26
C ASP A 76 -9.91 0.72 2.78
N ASN A 77 -9.12 1.65 3.31
CA ASN A 77 -8.97 1.88 4.74
C ASN A 77 -9.91 2.98 5.29
N ARG A 78 -10.94 3.39 4.55
CA ARG A 78 -11.92 4.35 5.05
C ARG A 78 -12.91 3.66 6.00
N PRO A 79 -13.32 4.30 7.10
CA PRO A 79 -14.45 3.84 7.87
C PRO A 79 -15.70 3.86 6.98
N HIS A 80 -16.36 2.71 6.85
CA HIS A 80 -17.66 2.54 6.20
C HIS A 80 -18.80 2.98 7.10
#